data_AF-A0A966PWI1-F1
#
_entry.id   AF-A0A966PWI1-F1
#
_cell.length_a   1.000
_cell.length_b   1.000
_cell.length_c   1.000
_cell.angle_alpha   90.00
_cell.angle_beta   90.00
_cell.angle_gamma   90.00
#
_symmetry.space_group_name_H-M   'P 1'
#
loop_
_entity.id
_entity.type
_entity.pdbx_description
1 polymer ?
#
loop_
_entity_poly.entity_id
_entity_poly.type
_entity_poly.pdbx_seq_one_letter_code
_entity_poly.pdbx_strand_id
1 'polypeptide(L)'
;MPNWVYNTLTIQGPKSEIDYIKDRLNRPFTLAQETYGMGDISLSGFPTKIEQVTYSNPVFAFFNIHSYKDDGITDEEYACQPKRDHIDIQNDPDWFRKSVEFAKTQKDWYSWNNSNWGTKWDVAVRDGDEYPNTELLEYKSEGEDNWVVYKYETAWSPAVTILTKLSNMVPNSLLTLEFEEETGWGGEYEILRGEVKELAEWDNRCYACQSFDTLEYCDDDCGEFCSECNEGSWQDEEAMSKCQTHSVLLESRKKAEV
;
A
#
# COMPACT_ATOMS: atom_id res chain seq x y z
N MET A 1 2.63 -2.43 13.82
CA MET A 1 1.66 -2.67 12.73
C MET A 1 2.17 -1.91 11.52
N PRO A 2 1.98 -2.41 10.29
CA PRO A 2 2.27 -1.61 9.12
C PRO A 2 1.28 -0.45 9.04
N ASN A 3 1.75 0.64 8.47
CA ASN A 3 0.94 1.72 7.96
C ASN A 3 0.27 1.27 6.65
N TRP A 4 -1.03 1.52 6.51
CA TRP A 4 -1.80 1.10 5.33
C TRP A 4 -2.00 2.23 4.33
N VAL A 5 -1.84 1.89 3.06
CA VAL A 5 -2.12 2.74 1.92
C VAL A 5 -3.43 2.28 1.29
N TYR A 6 -4.40 3.19 1.23
CA TYR A 6 -5.68 3.01 0.53
C TYR A 6 -5.48 3.34 -0.94
N ASN A 7 -5.86 2.44 -1.83
CA ASN A 7 -5.66 2.59 -3.27
C ASN A 7 -6.98 2.47 -4.02
N THR A 8 -7.13 3.30 -5.04
CA THR A 8 -8.13 3.13 -6.11
C THR A 8 -7.40 3.05 -7.43
N LEU A 9 -7.52 1.90 -8.11
CA LEU A 9 -6.92 1.66 -9.41
C LEU A 9 -8.01 1.60 -10.47
N THR A 10 -7.95 2.54 -11.42
CA THR A 10 -8.76 2.50 -12.63
C THR A 10 -7.91 2.01 -13.79
N ILE A 11 -8.41 1.04 -14.55
CA ILE A 11 -7.79 0.56 -15.78
C ILE A 11 -8.78 0.85 -16.92
N GLN A 12 -8.40 1.70 -17.86
CA GLN A 12 -9.25 2.11 -18.97
C GLN A 12 -8.58 1.80 -20.30
N GLY A 13 -9.32 1.20 -21.24
CA GLY A 13 -8.73 0.74 -22.49
C GLY A 13 -9.68 -0.03 -23.41
N PRO A 14 -9.16 -0.73 -24.42
CA PRO A 14 -9.98 -1.53 -25.32
C PRO A 14 -10.62 -2.71 -24.56
N LYS A 15 -11.86 -3.04 -24.91
CA LYS A 15 -12.64 -4.15 -24.32
C LYS A 15 -11.83 -5.44 -24.15
N SER A 16 -11.04 -5.82 -25.16
CA SER A 16 -10.25 -7.06 -25.13
C SER A 16 -9.21 -7.08 -24.00
N GLU A 17 -8.62 -5.94 -23.65
CA GLU A 17 -7.66 -5.84 -22.56
C GLU A 17 -8.35 -5.74 -21.19
N ILE A 18 -9.45 -4.99 -21.10
CA ILE A 18 -10.23 -4.85 -19.86
C ILE A 18 -10.85 -6.18 -19.43
N ASP A 19 -11.49 -6.91 -20.36
CA ASP A 19 -12.04 -8.24 -20.08
C ASP A 19 -10.92 -9.22 -19.69
N TYR A 20 -9.83 -9.24 -20.45
CA TYR A 20 -8.68 -10.10 -20.19
C TYR A 20 -8.09 -9.86 -18.81
N ILE A 21 -7.86 -8.59 -18.43
CA ILE A 21 -7.16 -8.27 -17.19
C ILE A 21 -8.05 -8.52 -15.99
N LYS A 22 -9.34 -8.17 -16.06
CA LYS A 22 -10.30 -8.50 -15.02
C LYS A 22 -10.37 -10.01 -14.77
N ASP A 23 -10.47 -10.81 -15.84
CA ASP A 23 -10.54 -12.26 -15.73
C ASP A 23 -9.23 -12.86 -15.22
N ARG A 24 -8.07 -12.31 -15.64
CA ARG A 24 -6.76 -12.75 -15.17
C ARG A 24 -6.58 -12.48 -13.67
N LEU A 25 -6.89 -11.27 -13.23
CA LEU A 25 -6.72 -10.83 -11.84
C LEU A 25 -7.59 -11.64 -10.88
N ASN A 26 -8.75 -12.10 -11.34
CA ASN A 26 -9.67 -12.93 -10.55
C ASN A 26 -9.41 -14.45 -10.66
N ARG A 27 -8.31 -14.91 -11.27
CA ARG A 27 -8.05 -16.34 -11.41
C ARG A 27 -7.82 -17.01 -10.04
N PRO A 28 -8.44 -18.17 -9.78
CA PRO A 28 -8.18 -18.90 -8.55
C PRO A 28 -6.72 -19.36 -8.46
N PHE A 29 -6.15 -19.30 -7.26
CA PHE A 29 -4.79 -19.80 -7.00
C PHE A 29 -4.64 -20.35 -5.58
N THR A 30 -3.51 -21.04 -5.33
CA THR A 30 -3.09 -21.42 -3.99
C THR A 30 -1.74 -20.81 -3.66
N LEU A 31 -1.61 -20.36 -2.42
CA LEU A 31 -0.43 -19.71 -1.88
C LEU A 31 0.10 -20.51 -0.68
N ALA A 32 1.38 -20.86 -0.72
CA ALA A 32 2.06 -21.42 0.43
C ALA A 32 2.26 -20.32 1.48
N GLN A 33 1.69 -20.51 2.67
CA GLN A 33 1.84 -19.59 3.79
C GLN A 33 2.36 -20.35 5.01
N GLU A 34 3.32 -19.73 5.71
CA GLU A 34 3.75 -20.20 7.01
C GLU A 34 2.70 -19.84 8.06
N THR A 35 2.27 -20.83 8.83
CA THR A 35 1.29 -20.68 9.91
C THR A 35 1.86 -21.21 11.22
N TYR A 36 1.31 -20.74 12.35
CA TYR A 36 1.66 -21.24 13.69
C TYR A 36 1.05 -22.64 13.89
N GLY A 37 1.89 -23.65 14.11
CA GLY A 37 1.46 -25.04 14.28
C GLY A 37 2.64 -26.00 14.53
N MET A 38 2.40 -27.24 14.97
CA MET A 38 3.47 -28.20 15.31
C MET A 38 4.31 -28.64 14.08
N GLY A 39 5.33 -27.85 13.70
CA GLY A 39 6.43 -28.15 12.76
C GLY A 39 7.78 -27.52 13.16
N ASP A 40 8.65 -27.17 12.21
CA ASP A 40 10.02 -26.67 12.46
C ASP A 40 10.04 -25.36 13.26
N ILE A 41 11.04 -25.18 14.13
CA ILE A 41 11.10 -24.02 15.04
C ILE A 41 11.56 -22.78 14.26
N SER A 42 10.70 -21.77 14.16
CA SER A 42 11.07 -20.44 13.67
C SER A 42 12.16 -19.80 14.55
N LEU A 43 12.84 -18.77 14.03
CA LEU A 43 13.80 -17.94 14.79
C LEU A 43 13.21 -17.33 16.09
N SER A 44 11.88 -17.30 16.20
CA SER A 44 11.12 -16.82 17.37
C SER A 44 10.74 -17.93 18.36
N GLY A 45 11.18 -19.18 18.15
CA GLY A 45 10.93 -20.30 19.07
C GLY A 45 9.57 -20.97 18.93
N PHE A 46 8.78 -20.62 17.92
CA PHE A 46 7.47 -21.22 17.66
C PHE A 46 7.57 -22.25 16.52
N PRO A 47 6.97 -23.43 16.67
CA PRO A 47 6.90 -24.40 15.59
C PRO A 47 6.02 -23.81 14.46
N THR A 48 6.45 -24.01 13.22
CA THR A 48 5.78 -23.50 12.02
C THR A 48 5.49 -24.62 11.03
N LYS A 49 4.37 -24.47 10.31
CA LYS A 49 3.95 -25.38 9.25
C LYS A 49 3.59 -24.56 8.02
N ILE A 50 4.05 -25.03 6.87
CA ILE A 50 3.61 -24.49 5.57
C ILE A 50 2.26 -25.10 5.25
N GLU A 51 1.25 -24.26 5.03
CA GLU A 51 -0.07 -24.64 4.59
C GLU A 51 -0.39 -23.98 3.24
N GLN A 52 -1.12 -24.70 2.39
CA GLN A 52 -1.63 -24.17 1.13
C GLN A 52 -2.94 -23.47 1.43
N VAL A 53 -2.96 -22.16 1.21
CA VAL A 53 -4.15 -21.33 1.36
C VAL A 53 -4.77 -21.12 -0.02
N THR A 54 -6.06 -21.42 -0.13
CA THR A 54 -6.81 -21.29 -1.38
C THR A 54 -7.48 -19.92 -1.49
N TYR A 55 -7.40 -19.35 -2.68
CA TYR A 55 -8.06 -18.13 -3.08
C TYR A 55 -8.96 -18.47 -4.27
N SER A 56 -10.22 -18.82 -3.99
CA SER A 56 -11.16 -19.30 -5.02
C SER A 56 -11.78 -18.15 -5.83
N ASN A 57 -11.86 -16.95 -5.26
CA ASN A 57 -12.36 -15.74 -5.92
C ASN A 57 -11.63 -14.50 -5.38
N PRO A 58 -10.36 -14.28 -5.78
CA PRO A 58 -9.51 -13.27 -5.17
C PRO A 58 -9.89 -11.82 -5.47
N VAL A 59 -10.79 -11.57 -6.42
CA VAL A 59 -11.21 -10.25 -6.95
C VAL A 59 -10.10 -9.52 -7.70
N PHE A 60 -8.97 -9.27 -7.01
CA PHE A 60 -7.76 -8.66 -7.53
C PHE A 60 -6.56 -9.27 -6.82
N ALA A 61 -5.57 -9.79 -7.55
CA ALA A 61 -4.41 -10.46 -6.96
C ALA A 61 -3.11 -10.09 -7.67
N PHE A 62 -2.12 -9.66 -6.90
CA PHE A 62 -0.76 -9.44 -7.40
C PHE A 62 -0.10 -10.74 -7.86
N PHE A 63 -0.42 -11.85 -7.20
CA PHE A 63 -0.01 -13.19 -7.61
C PHE A 63 -0.40 -13.51 -9.06
N ASN A 64 -1.56 -13.04 -9.52
CA ASN A 64 -2.02 -13.26 -10.90
C ASN A 64 -1.33 -12.34 -11.93
N ILE A 65 -0.62 -11.31 -11.46
CA ILE A 65 0.22 -10.44 -12.29
C ILE A 65 1.61 -11.05 -12.41
N HIS A 66 2.30 -11.26 -11.28
CA HIS A 66 3.62 -11.90 -11.22
C HIS A 66 3.76 -12.59 -9.87
N SER A 67 4.04 -13.89 -9.89
CA SER A 67 4.21 -14.72 -8.70
C SER A 67 5.63 -15.25 -8.57
N TYR A 68 6.01 -15.69 -7.38
CA TYR A 68 7.30 -16.35 -7.15
C TYR A 68 7.45 -17.63 -7.99
N LYS A 69 6.33 -18.25 -8.39
CA LYS A 69 6.30 -19.43 -9.26
C LYS A 69 6.73 -19.09 -10.68
N ASP A 70 6.43 -17.87 -11.16
CA ASP A 70 6.90 -17.38 -12.46
C ASP A 70 8.43 -17.24 -12.50
N ASP A 71 9.05 -17.02 -11.34
CA ASP A 71 10.51 -16.97 -11.16
C ASP A 71 11.12 -18.35 -10.82
N GLY A 72 10.32 -19.42 -10.83
CA GLY A 72 10.76 -20.78 -10.55
C GLY A 72 11.13 -21.06 -9.08
N ILE A 73 10.64 -20.23 -8.15
CA ILE A 73 10.86 -20.39 -6.71
C ILE A 73 9.87 -21.44 -6.17
N THR A 74 10.34 -22.34 -5.29
CA THR A 74 9.47 -23.36 -4.69
C THR A 74 8.66 -22.79 -3.52
N ASP A 75 7.57 -23.47 -3.17
CA ASP A 75 6.72 -23.09 -2.03
C ASP A 75 7.51 -23.09 -0.72
N GLU A 76 8.46 -23.99 -0.55
CA GLU A 76 9.34 -24.04 0.62
C GLU A 76 10.32 -22.86 0.65
N GLU A 77 10.94 -22.52 -0.49
CA GLU A 77 11.86 -21.37 -0.57
C GLU A 77 11.14 -20.06 -0.26
N TYR A 78 9.90 -19.90 -0.76
CA TYR A 78 9.08 -18.72 -0.57
C TYR A 78 8.51 -18.62 0.85
N ALA A 79 7.96 -19.71 1.41
CA ALA A 79 7.33 -19.66 2.73
C ALA A 79 8.32 -19.53 3.90
N CYS A 80 9.64 -19.64 3.66
CA CYS A 80 10.67 -19.44 4.68
C CYS A 80 10.64 -18.04 5.29
N GLN A 81 11.15 -17.92 6.53
CA GLN A 81 11.42 -16.61 7.14
C GLN A 81 12.63 -15.92 6.49
N PRO A 82 12.61 -14.57 6.37
CA PRO A 82 13.75 -13.80 5.89
C PRO A 82 14.98 -14.01 6.78
N LYS A 83 16.14 -14.14 6.15
CA LYS A 83 17.43 -14.16 6.85
C LYS A 83 17.78 -12.75 7.31
N ARG A 84 18.52 -12.67 8.42
CA ARG A 84 19.09 -11.42 8.91
C ARG A 84 20.37 -11.11 8.14
N ASP A 85 20.53 -9.84 7.77
CA ASP A 85 21.68 -9.34 7.00
C ASP A 85 22.94 -9.08 7.85
N HIS A 86 22.78 -9.05 9.19
CA HIS A 86 23.84 -8.72 10.16
C HIS A 86 24.53 -7.37 9.88
N ILE A 87 23.86 -6.45 9.18
CA ILE A 87 24.38 -5.12 8.84
C ILE A 87 24.27 -4.21 10.06
N ASP A 88 25.30 -3.40 10.30
CA ASP A 88 25.32 -2.41 11.38
C ASP A 88 24.53 -1.15 11.00
N ILE A 89 23.26 -1.12 11.38
CA ILE A 89 22.35 0.01 11.08
C ILE A 89 22.71 1.30 11.83
N GLN A 90 23.58 1.25 12.85
CA GLN A 90 23.91 2.43 13.66
C GLN A 90 25.15 3.15 13.15
N ASN A 91 26.15 2.41 12.67
CA ASN A 91 27.46 2.96 12.32
C ASN A 91 27.79 2.92 10.83
N ASP A 92 27.05 2.17 10.02
CA ASP A 92 27.29 2.08 8.58
C ASP A 92 26.41 3.09 7.82
N PRO A 93 26.95 4.16 7.24
CA PRO A 93 26.14 5.16 6.52
C PRO A 93 25.43 4.57 5.29
N ASP A 94 25.91 3.44 4.77
CA ASP A 94 25.34 2.73 3.63
C ASP A 94 24.39 1.58 4.05
N TRP A 95 24.06 1.46 5.34
CA TRP A 95 23.32 0.31 5.87
C TRP A 95 22.05 0.02 5.06
N PHE A 96 21.27 1.07 4.75
CA PHE A 96 20.00 0.91 4.06
C PHE A 96 20.17 0.33 2.66
N ARG A 97 21.11 0.89 1.87
CA ARG A 97 21.42 0.38 0.53
C ARG A 97 21.85 -1.09 0.59
N LYS A 98 22.72 -1.44 1.54
CA LYS A 98 23.22 -2.81 1.73
C LYS A 98 22.11 -3.77 2.15
N SER A 99 21.22 -3.37 3.05
CA SER A 99 20.06 -4.17 3.48
C SER A 99 19.09 -4.39 2.32
N VAL A 100 18.84 -3.36 1.50
CA VAL A 100 18.02 -3.49 0.28
C VAL A 100 18.67 -4.42 -0.73
N GLU A 101 19.98 -4.30 -0.98
CA GLU A 101 20.72 -5.21 -1.87
C GLU A 101 20.68 -6.65 -1.36
N PHE A 102 20.86 -6.86 -0.06
CA PHE A 102 20.74 -8.17 0.55
C PHE A 102 19.33 -8.75 0.41
N ALA A 103 18.28 -7.96 0.71
CA ALA A 103 16.89 -8.39 0.56
C ALA A 103 16.58 -8.83 -0.87
N LYS A 104 17.09 -8.13 -1.89
CA LYS A 104 16.93 -8.52 -3.30
C LYS A 104 17.54 -9.88 -3.67
N THR A 105 18.45 -10.42 -2.85
CA THR A 105 19.01 -11.77 -3.07
C THR A 105 18.18 -12.89 -2.45
N GLN A 106 17.23 -12.54 -1.59
CA GLN A 106 16.42 -13.51 -0.87
C GLN A 106 15.18 -13.89 -1.66
N LYS A 107 14.72 -15.13 -1.45
CA LYS A 107 13.53 -15.70 -2.10
C LYS A 107 12.33 -15.82 -1.17
N ASP A 108 12.51 -15.47 0.10
CA ASP A 108 11.46 -15.55 1.10
C ASP A 108 10.30 -14.59 0.77
N TRP A 109 9.13 -14.91 1.31
CA TRP A 109 7.89 -14.18 1.05
C TRP A 109 8.02 -12.68 1.31
N TYR A 110 8.78 -12.28 2.34
CA TYR A 110 8.90 -10.88 2.69
C TYR A 110 9.78 -10.13 1.71
N SER A 111 10.99 -10.62 1.47
CA SER A 111 11.97 -9.95 0.62
C SER A 111 11.56 -10.00 -0.85
N TRP A 112 11.00 -11.14 -1.30
CA TRP A 112 10.56 -11.30 -2.68
C TRP A 112 9.35 -10.42 -2.99
N ASN A 113 8.34 -10.36 -2.10
CA ASN A 113 7.16 -9.51 -2.29
C ASN A 113 7.56 -8.03 -2.34
N ASN A 114 8.39 -7.55 -1.41
CA ASN A 114 8.86 -6.16 -1.46
C ASN A 114 9.64 -5.85 -2.76
N SER A 115 10.44 -6.80 -3.25
CA SER A 115 11.24 -6.59 -4.47
C SER A 115 10.43 -6.66 -5.77
N ASN A 116 9.36 -7.46 -5.80
CA ASN A 116 8.58 -7.71 -7.03
C ASN A 116 7.22 -7.03 -7.06
N TRP A 117 6.58 -6.91 -5.89
CA TRP A 117 5.30 -6.22 -5.74
C TRP A 117 5.45 -4.78 -5.28
N GLY A 118 6.53 -4.47 -4.56
CA GLY A 118 6.73 -3.16 -3.93
C GLY A 118 6.02 -3.01 -2.59
N THR A 119 5.31 -4.06 -2.15
CA THR A 119 4.63 -4.13 -0.86
C THR A 119 4.75 -5.54 -0.27
N LYS A 120 4.35 -5.68 0.99
CA LYS A 120 4.57 -6.88 1.80
C LYS A 120 3.66 -8.05 1.44
N TRP A 121 2.39 -7.77 1.13
CA TRP A 121 1.35 -8.79 1.00
C TRP A 121 0.58 -8.61 -0.30
N ASP A 122 -0.02 -9.72 -0.75
CA ASP A 122 -1.02 -9.68 -1.81
C ASP A 122 -2.31 -9.04 -1.29
N VAL A 123 -3.08 -8.45 -2.19
CA VAL A 123 -4.39 -7.82 -1.97
C VAL A 123 -5.54 -8.79 -2.24
N ALA A 124 -5.23 -10.01 -2.68
CA ALA A 124 -6.21 -11.06 -2.96
C ALA A 124 -7.14 -11.36 -1.78
N VAL A 125 -8.44 -11.45 -2.05
CA VAL A 125 -9.46 -11.88 -1.09
C VAL A 125 -9.37 -13.38 -0.85
N ARG A 126 -9.07 -13.78 0.39
CA ARG A 126 -8.97 -15.19 0.79
C ARG A 126 -10.34 -15.82 0.99
N ASP A 127 -10.44 -17.12 0.75
CA ASP A 127 -11.62 -17.90 1.13
C ASP A 127 -11.89 -17.76 2.65
N GLY A 128 -13.13 -17.40 3.00
CA GLY A 128 -13.56 -17.20 4.40
C GLY A 128 -13.19 -15.86 5.01
N ASP A 129 -12.71 -14.89 4.22
CA ASP A 129 -12.59 -13.50 4.66
C ASP A 129 -13.97 -12.83 4.77
N GLU A 130 -14.37 -12.44 5.97
CA GLU A 130 -15.68 -11.83 6.25
C GLU A 130 -15.70 -10.33 5.92
N TYR A 131 -14.55 -9.66 5.94
CA TYR A 131 -14.43 -8.21 5.77
C TYR A 131 -13.23 -7.86 4.87
N PRO A 132 -13.28 -8.25 3.58
CA PRO A 132 -12.18 -7.97 2.67
C PRO A 132 -12.08 -6.46 2.39
N ASN A 133 -10.85 -5.94 2.39
CA ASN A 133 -10.57 -4.55 2.02
C ASN A 133 -10.45 -4.36 0.49
N THR A 134 -10.39 -5.46 -0.25
CA THR A 134 -10.29 -5.47 -1.71
C THR A 134 -11.65 -5.66 -2.36
N GLU A 135 -12.03 -4.74 -3.23
CA GLU A 135 -13.34 -4.68 -3.87
C GLU A 135 -13.22 -4.32 -5.36
N LEU A 136 -14.07 -4.93 -6.18
CA LEU A 136 -14.33 -4.47 -7.54
C LEU A 136 -15.44 -3.42 -7.48
N LEU A 137 -15.09 -2.14 -7.61
CA LEU A 137 -16.04 -1.03 -7.51
C LEU A 137 -16.88 -0.89 -8.77
N GLU A 138 -16.25 -0.97 -9.94
CA GLU A 138 -16.92 -0.81 -11.22
C GLU A 138 -16.29 -1.69 -12.30
N TYR A 139 -17.13 -2.19 -13.21
CA TYR A 139 -16.70 -2.86 -14.41
C TYR A 139 -17.66 -2.54 -15.55
N LYS A 140 -17.14 -1.92 -16.60
CA LYS A 140 -17.87 -1.65 -17.82
C LYS A 140 -17.05 -2.12 -19.01
N SER A 141 -17.61 -3.03 -19.79
CA SER A 141 -16.97 -3.51 -21.02
C SER A 141 -17.93 -3.60 -22.21
N GLU A 142 -18.83 -2.62 -22.30
CA GLU A 142 -19.79 -2.49 -23.40
C GLU A 142 -19.70 -1.08 -24.00
N GLY A 143 -19.70 -1.01 -25.34
CA GLY A 143 -19.61 0.25 -26.09
C GLY A 143 -18.18 0.64 -26.46
N GLU A 144 -17.97 1.93 -26.67
CA GLU A 144 -16.67 2.48 -27.10
C GLU A 144 -15.71 2.72 -25.93
N ASP A 145 -16.23 3.01 -24.73
CA ASP A 145 -15.45 3.24 -23.51
C ASP A 145 -15.58 2.06 -22.53
N ASN A 146 -14.45 1.46 -22.18
CA ASN A 146 -14.37 0.30 -21.29
C ASN A 146 -13.37 0.55 -20.15
N TRP A 147 -13.72 0.12 -18.95
CA TRP A 147 -12.86 0.23 -17.77
C TRP A 147 -13.20 -0.77 -16.68
N VAL A 148 -12.26 -0.92 -15.75
CA VAL A 148 -12.44 -1.65 -14.49
C VAL A 148 -11.80 -0.85 -13.35
N VAL A 149 -12.49 -0.78 -12.21
CA VAL A 149 -12.04 -0.02 -11.03
C VAL A 149 -11.96 -0.94 -9.83
N TYR A 150 -10.79 -0.97 -9.19
CA TYR A 150 -10.53 -1.73 -7.98
C TYR A 150 -10.21 -0.80 -6.83
N LYS A 151 -10.73 -1.13 -5.65
CA LYS A 151 -10.30 -0.58 -4.37
C LYS A 151 -9.53 -1.65 -3.62
N TYR A 152 -8.39 -1.33 -3.03
CA TYR A 152 -7.61 -2.26 -2.23
C TYR A 152 -6.65 -1.52 -1.29
N GLU A 153 -6.09 -2.26 -0.33
CA GLU A 153 -5.16 -1.74 0.66
C GLU A 153 -3.80 -2.45 0.59
N THR A 154 -2.73 -1.68 0.69
CA THR A 154 -1.35 -2.20 0.65
C THR A 154 -0.57 -1.73 1.86
N ALA A 155 0.42 -2.52 2.29
CA ALA A 155 1.31 -2.10 3.36
C ALA A 155 2.37 -1.13 2.82
N TRP A 156 2.57 0.00 3.50
CA TRP A 156 3.68 0.95 3.36
C TRP A 156 3.81 1.72 2.04
N SER A 157 3.28 1.22 0.93
CA SER A 157 3.45 1.82 -0.38
C SER A 157 2.25 1.52 -1.28
N PRO A 158 2.03 2.31 -2.36
CA PRO A 158 0.98 2.07 -3.35
C PRO A 158 1.26 0.89 -4.31
N ALA A 159 2.31 0.09 -4.05
CA ALA A 159 2.68 -1.08 -4.86
C ALA A 159 2.90 -0.80 -6.36
N VAL A 160 3.42 0.37 -6.73
CA VAL A 160 3.64 0.76 -8.13
C VAL A 160 4.48 -0.26 -8.91
N THR A 161 5.43 -0.95 -8.25
CA THR A 161 6.26 -1.98 -8.87
C THR A 161 5.42 -3.07 -9.58
N ILE A 162 4.39 -3.63 -8.95
CA ILE A 162 3.55 -4.64 -9.63
C ILE A 162 2.63 -4.01 -10.68
N LEU A 163 2.20 -2.77 -10.48
CA LEU A 163 1.33 -2.07 -11.42
C LEU A 163 2.05 -1.71 -12.72
N THR A 164 3.37 -1.47 -12.69
CA THR A 164 4.15 -1.34 -13.93
C THR A 164 4.17 -2.66 -14.71
N LYS A 165 4.26 -3.82 -14.04
CA LYS A 165 4.15 -5.13 -14.70
C LYS A 165 2.74 -5.34 -15.27
N LEU A 166 1.70 -4.95 -14.51
CA LEU A 166 0.30 -4.97 -14.96
C LEU A 166 0.11 -4.15 -16.24
N SER A 167 0.58 -2.90 -16.25
CA SER A 167 0.49 -1.98 -17.39
C SER A 167 1.14 -2.56 -18.65
N ASN A 168 2.25 -3.28 -18.50
CA ASN A 168 2.89 -3.97 -19.63
C ASN A 168 2.07 -5.14 -20.20
N MET A 169 1.16 -5.73 -19.44
CA MET A 169 0.24 -6.79 -19.93
C MET A 169 -0.93 -6.23 -20.73
N VAL A 170 -1.27 -4.96 -20.52
CA VAL A 170 -2.36 -4.23 -21.19
C VAL A 170 -1.83 -2.94 -21.80
N PRO A 171 -0.93 -3.02 -22.81
CA PRO A 171 -0.15 -1.88 -23.28
C PRO A 171 -0.97 -0.80 -24.00
N ASN A 172 -2.24 -1.05 -24.29
CA ASN A 172 -3.17 -0.06 -24.86
C ASN A 172 -4.18 0.47 -23.83
N SER A 173 -4.00 0.11 -22.56
CA SER A 173 -4.81 0.58 -21.45
C SER A 173 -4.01 1.57 -20.59
N LEU A 174 -4.67 2.64 -20.16
CA LEU A 174 -4.16 3.58 -19.17
C LEU A 174 -4.57 3.11 -17.79
N LEU A 175 -3.61 3.07 -16.86
CA LEU A 175 -3.88 2.85 -15.45
C LEU A 175 -3.81 4.21 -14.74
N THR A 176 -4.83 4.54 -13.96
CA THR A 176 -4.83 5.68 -13.04
C THR A 176 -4.90 5.15 -11.62
N LEU A 177 -3.90 5.49 -10.82
CA LEU A 177 -3.79 5.07 -9.43
C LEU A 177 -3.91 6.29 -8.54
N GLU A 178 -4.96 6.33 -7.72
CA GLU A 178 -5.10 7.26 -6.61
C GLU A 178 -4.75 6.50 -5.33
N PHE A 179 -3.92 7.10 -4.47
CA PHE A 179 -3.55 6.49 -3.21
C PHE A 179 -3.42 7.52 -2.09
N GLU A 180 -3.72 7.09 -0.87
CA GLU A 180 -3.53 7.88 0.36
C GLU A 180 -3.23 6.92 1.52
N GLU A 181 -2.25 7.26 2.35
CA GLU A 181 -1.86 6.47 3.52
C GLU A 181 -2.53 7.02 4.79
N GLU A 182 -2.65 6.17 5.82
CA GLU A 182 -3.30 6.49 7.11
C GLU A 182 -2.88 7.82 7.77
N THR A 183 -1.66 8.30 7.56
CA THR A 183 -1.16 9.58 8.08
C THR A 183 -1.44 10.78 7.16
N GLY A 184 -1.94 10.54 5.95
CA GLY A 184 -2.46 11.55 5.03
C GLY A 184 -1.56 11.93 3.86
N TRP A 185 -0.37 11.34 3.71
CA TRP A 185 0.39 11.46 2.45
C TRP A 185 -0.29 10.64 1.35
N GLY A 186 -0.18 11.10 0.11
CA GLY A 186 -0.86 10.46 -1.00
C GLY A 186 -0.44 11.01 -2.35
N GLY A 187 -1.11 10.54 -3.39
CA GLY A 187 -0.81 10.94 -4.75
C GLY A 187 -1.74 10.35 -5.79
N GLU A 188 -1.51 10.79 -7.02
CA GLU A 188 -2.19 10.32 -8.21
C GLU A 188 -1.16 10.06 -9.31
N TYR A 189 -1.12 8.83 -9.82
CA TYR A 189 -0.20 8.40 -10.88
C TYR A 189 -0.95 7.89 -12.11
N GLU A 190 -0.42 8.20 -13.29
CA GLU A 190 -0.74 7.55 -14.55
C GLU A 190 0.33 6.51 -14.90
N ILE A 191 -0.07 5.29 -15.26
CA ILE A 191 0.85 4.23 -15.67
C ILE A 191 0.45 3.70 -17.05
N LEU A 192 1.32 3.90 -18.05
CA LEU A 192 1.08 3.47 -19.43
C LEU A 192 2.32 2.76 -19.97
N ARG A 193 2.14 1.52 -20.46
CA ARG A 193 3.24 0.69 -20.98
C ARG A 193 4.43 0.57 -20.00
N GLY A 194 4.10 0.47 -18.71
CA GLY A 194 5.08 0.38 -17.62
C GLY A 194 5.79 1.68 -17.28
N GLU A 195 5.55 2.79 -17.99
CA GLU A 195 6.04 4.11 -17.62
C GLU A 195 5.08 4.75 -16.62
N VAL A 196 5.63 5.30 -15.53
CA VAL A 196 4.88 5.98 -14.47
C VAL A 196 5.03 7.48 -14.67
N LYS A 197 3.92 8.20 -14.60
CA LYS A 197 3.85 9.64 -14.62
C LYS A 197 3.11 10.12 -13.38
N GLU A 198 3.79 10.92 -12.58
CA GLU A 198 3.24 11.56 -11.39
C GLU A 198 2.33 12.72 -11.83
N LEU A 199 1.05 12.70 -11.42
CA LEU A 199 0.11 13.81 -11.64
C LEU A 199 0.05 14.74 -10.44
N ALA A 200 0.02 14.16 -9.25
CA ALA A 200 0.03 14.87 -7.97
C ALA A 200 0.67 14.01 -6.88
N GLU A 201 1.32 14.66 -5.93
CA GLU A 201 1.79 14.08 -4.68
C GLU A 201 1.60 15.12 -3.58
N TRP A 202 1.32 14.65 -2.37
CA TRP A 202 1.22 15.48 -1.18
C TRP A 202 1.74 14.71 0.04
N ASP A 203 2.35 15.43 0.96
CA ASP A 203 2.89 14.90 2.21
C ASP A 203 1.81 14.80 3.30
N ASN A 204 0.77 15.63 3.22
CA ASN A 204 -0.34 15.57 4.16
C ASN A 204 -1.63 16.16 3.60
N ARG A 205 -2.77 15.77 4.20
CA ARG A 205 -4.09 16.30 3.88
C ARG A 205 -4.81 16.74 5.14
N CYS A 206 -5.25 17.99 5.17
CA CYS A 206 -6.13 18.47 6.23
C CYS A 206 -7.55 17.94 6.01
N TYR A 207 -8.02 17.02 6.85
CA TYR A 207 -9.37 16.47 6.71
C TYR A 207 -10.50 17.45 7.09
N ALA A 208 -10.18 18.57 7.76
CA ALA A 208 -11.16 19.59 8.09
C ALA A 208 -11.54 20.47 6.88
N CYS A 209 -10.55 20.90 6.08
CA CYS A 209 -10.78 21.78 4.92
C CYS A 209 -10.41 21.15 3.57
N GLN A 210 -9.89 19.92 3.56
CA GLN A 210 -9.48 19.15 2.38
C GLN A 210 -8.26 19.73 1.63
N SER A 211 -7.55 20.70 2.20
CA SER A 211 -6.31 21.23 1.63
C SER A 211 -5.13 20.28 1.83
N PHE A 212 -4.26 20.21 0.81
CA PHE A 212 -3.03 19.42 0.83
C PHE A 212 -1.83 20.27 1.31
N ASP A 213 -0.86 19.65 1.95
CA ASP A 213 0.43 20.25 2.37
C ASP A 213 0.28 21.51 3.20
N THR A 214 -0.66 21.48 4.15
CA THR A 214 -0.97 22.62 5.02
C THR A 214 -0.82 22.30 6.49
N LEU A 215 -0.67 21.03 6.86
CA LEU A 215 -0.52 20.60 8.25
C LEU A 215 0.95 20.72 8.68
N GLU A 216 1.16 21.41 9.80
CA GLU A 216 2.45 21.52 10.46
C GLU A 216 2.32 21.19 11.95
N TYR A 217 3.31 20.49 12.48
CA TYR A 217 3.44 20.25 13.92
C TYR A 217 4.07 21.47 14.58
N CYS A 218 3.47 21.93 15.68
CA CYS A 218 4.04 23.03 16.44
C CYS A 218 5.27 22.57 17.24
N ASP A 219 6.37 23.32 17.14
CA ASP A 219 7.62 23.08 17.89
C ASP A 219 7.46 23.05 19.42
N ASP A 220 6.42 23.70 19.96
CA ASP A 220 6.10 23.70 21.39
C ASP A 220 5.24 22.48 21.79
N ASP A 221 5.06 21.49 20.90
CA ASP A 221 4.22 20.32 21.07
C ASP A 221 2.78 20.68 21.51
N CYS A 222 2.22 21.77 20.99
CA CYS A 222 0.86 22.20 21.36
C CYS A 222 -0.24 21.73 20.39
N GLY A 223 0.13 21.08 19.28
CA GLY A 223 -0.81 20.56 18.30
C GLY A 223 -0.23 20.45 16.90
N GLU A 224 -1.05 19.89 16.03
CA GLU A 224 -0.93 20.00 14.58
C GLU A 224 -1.92 21.08 14.09
N PHE A 225 -1.49 21.92 13.16
CA PHE A 225 -2.28 23.04 12.68
C PHE A 225 -2.23 23.14 11.16
N CYS A 226 -3.40 23.25 10.56
CA CYS A 226 -3.56 23.59 9.15
C CYS A 226 -3.40 25.10 8.95
N SER A 227 -2.50 25.51 8.06
CA SER A 227 -2.30 26.92 7.73
C SER A 227 -3.52 27.61 7.07
N GLU A 228 -4.45 26.83 6.49
CA GLU A 228 -5.66 27.35 5.84
C GLU A 228 -6.87 27.48 6.78
N CYS A 229 -7.07 26.53 7.70
CA CYS A 229 -8.27 26.48 8.55
C CYS A 229 -7.99 26.50 10.05
N ASN A 230 -6.73 26.38 10.48
CA ASN A 230 -6.28 26.29 11.88
C ASN A 230 -6.79 25.06 12.65
N GLU A 231 -7.40 24.09 11.98
CA GLU A 231 -7.75 22.78 12.55
C GLU A 231 -6.59 21.79 12.36
N GLY A 232 -6.59 20.69 13.11
CA GLY A 232 -5.61 19.61 12.97
C GLY A 232 -6.08 18.34 13.65
N SER A 233 -5.33 17.25 13.49
CA SER A 233 -5.68 15.94 14.05
C SER A 233 -5.66 15.91 15.58
N TRP A 234 -4.85 16.76 16.19
CA TRP A 234 -4.72 16.92 17.64
C TRP A 234 -4.31 18.33 18.02
N GLN A 235 -4.94 18.89 19.05
CA GLN A 235 -4.66 20.20 19.62
C GLN A 235 -4.80 20.13 21.14
N ASP A 236 -3.79 20.59 21.88
CA ASP A 236 -3.82 20.66 23.35
C ASP A 236 -4.04 22.11 23.80
N GLU A 237 -5.24 22.41 24.27
CA GLU A 237 -5.60 23.77 24.69
C GLU A 237 -4.72 24.31 25.84
N GLU A 238 -4.25 23.45 26.76
CA GLU A 238 -3.38 23.89 27.85
C GLU A 238 -2.01 24.29 27.31
N ALA A 239 -1.43 23.47 26.43
CA ALA A 239 -0.17 23.78 25.76
C ALA A 239 -0.31 25.00 24.84
N MET A 240 -1.40 25.09 24.07
CA MET A 240 -1.71 26.22 23.19
C MET A 240 -1.81 27.53 23.98
N SER A 241 -2.38 27.51 25.18
CA SER A 241 -2.48 28.72 26.03
C SER A 241 -1.13 29.30 26.44
N LYS A 242 -0.08 28.47 26.42
CA LYS A 242 1.31 28.83 26.74
C LYS A 242 2.15 29.07 25.47
N CYS A 243 1.64 28.68 24.30
CA CYS A 243 2.29 28.89 23.01
C CYS A 243 2.03 30.31 22.48
N GLN A 244 3.11 30.99 22.10
CA GLN A 244 3.03 32.37 21.60
C GLN A 244 2.23 32.47 20.29
N THR A 245 2.32 31.46 19.44
CA THR A 245 1.68 31.44 18.11
C THR A 245 0.22 31.03 18.21
N HIS A 246 -0.10 29.99 18.99
CA HIS A 246 -1.42 29.33 18.93
C HIS A 246 -2.39 29.76 20.03
N SER A 247 -1.94 30.48 21.07
CA SER A 247 -2.84 31.02 22.12
C SER A 247 -3.93 31.95 21.57
N VAL A 248 -3.65 32.68 20.49
CA VAL A 248 -4.62 33.58 19.84
C VAL A 248 -5.81 32.84 19.23
N LEU A 249 -5.64 31.57 18.85
CA LEU A 249 -6.71 30.72 18.30
C LEU A 249 -7.73 30.33 19.38
N LEU A 250 -7.29 30.19 20.64
CA LEU A 250 -8.20 29.95 21.76
C LEU A 250 -9.06 31.18 22.07
N GLU A 251 -8.47 32.37 21.94
CA GLU A 251 -9.20 33.62 22.17
C GLU A 251 -10.24 33.90 21.08
N SER A 252 -9.95 33.55 19.82
CA SER A 252 -10.88 33.73 18.70
C SER A 252 -12.08 32.77 18.80
N ARG A 253 -11.85 31.50 19.14
CA ARG A 253 -12.92 30.50 19.36
C ARG A 253 -13.89 30.94 20.46
N LYS A 254 -13.38 31.41 21.60
CA LYS A 254 -14.21 31.92 22.71
C LYS A 254 -15.06 33.14 22.37
N LYS A 255 -14.64 33.96 21.38
CA LYS A 255 -15.43 35.12 20.92
C LYS A 255 -16.49 34.75 19.89
N ALA A 256 -16.31 33.67 19.14
CA ALA A 256 -17.29 33.19 18.16
C ALA A 256 -18.48 32.48 18.81
N GLU A 257 -18.33 31.98 20.04
CA GLU A 257 -19.37 31.30 20.82
C GLU A 257 -20.26 32.24 21.66
N VAL A 258 -20.02 33.56 21.61
CA VAL A 258 -20.77 34.61 22.36
C VAL A 258 -21.60 35.45 21.41
#